data_AF-A0A7S3N2J7-F1
#
_entry.id   AF-A0A7S3N2J7-F1
#
_cell.length_a   1.000
_cell.length_b   1.000
_cell.length_c   1.000
_cell.angle_alpha   90.00
_cell.angle_beta   90.00
_cell.angle_gamma   90.00
#
_symmetry.space_group_name_H-M   'P 1'
#
loop_
_entity.id
_entity.type
_entity.pdbx_description
1 polymer ?
#
loop_
_entity_poly.entity_id
_entity_poly.type
_entity_poly.pdbx_seq_one_letter_code
_entity_poly.pdbx_strand_id
1 'polypeptide(L)'
;YKLPLELYQRLKLSLQHNSAEEIDHLNQFLEELPHNLKVEISLYIHKDTYKNIFFMKNKSMSLVAWMCPLLKSYMATPQEYIYSEGDEIMNMFFMKKGTCG
;
A
#
# COMPACT_ATOMS: atom_id res chain seq x y z
N TYR A 1 17.22 -1.20 -28.84
CA TYR A 1 15.87 -0.93 -29.37
C TYR A 1 15.30 0.31 -28.70
N LYS A 2 14.92 1.35 -29.45
CA LYS A 2 14.29 2.56 -28.91
C LYS A 2 12.78 2.44 -29.14
N LEU A 3 12.02 2.16 -28.08
CA LEU A 3 10.57 2.25 -28.15
C LEU A 3 10.16 3.71 -28.41
N PRO A 4 9.16 3.97 -29.28
CA PRO A 4 8.57 5.29 -29.40
C PRO A 4 8.07 5.79 -28.04
N LEU A 5 8.33 7.07 -27.72
CA LEU A 5 8.04 7.65 -26.40
C LEU A 5 6.57 7.47 -26.01
N GLU A 6 5.67 7.66 -26.96
CA GLU A 6 4.23 7.51 -26.77
C GLU A 6 3.83 6.08 -26.42
N LEU A 7 4.42 5.08 -27.09
CA LEU A 7 4.17 3.67 -26.80
C LEU A 7 4.73 3.28 -25.43
N TYR A 8 5.92 3.78 -25.06
CA TYR A 8 6.48 3.60 -23.74
C TYR A 8 5.62 4.22 -22.62
N GLN A 9 5.13 5.44 -22.84
CA GLN A 9 4.23 6.13 -21.90
C GLN A 9 2.92 5.37 -21.72
N ARG A 10 2.30 4.92 -22.82
CA ARG A 10 1.06 4.11 -22.77
C ARG A 10 1.27 2.78 -22.06
N LEU A 11 2.36 2.07 -22.35
CA LEU A 11 2.71 0.83 -21.65
C LEU A 11 2.97 1.06 -20.16
N LYS A 12 3.67 2.13 -19.81
CA LYS A 12 3.93 2.50 -18.42
C LYS A 12 2.62 2.79 -17.67
N LEU A 13 1.72 3.56 -18.28
CA LEU A 13 0.40 3.87 -17.72
C LEU A 13 -0.47 2.61 -17.58
N SER A 14 -0.50 1.73 -18.57
CA SER A 14 -1.28 0.48 -18.49
C SER A 14 -0.74 -0.48 -17.44
N LEU A 15 0.59 -0.57 -17.30
CA LEU A 15 1.22 -1.36 -16.24
C LEU A 15 0.91 -0.79 -14.85
N GLN A 16 0.91 0.55 -14.71
CA GLN A 16 0.54 1.22 -13.45
C GLN A 16 -0.94 1.00 -13.09
N HIS A 17 -1.84 1.08 -14.06
CA HIS A 17 -3.27 0.83 -13.85
C HIS A 17 -3.52 -0.61 -13.39
N ASN A 18 -2.93 -1.58 -14.09
CA ASN A 18 -3.05 -2.99 -13.72
C ASN A 18 -2.52 -3.25 -12.30
N SER A 19 -1.41 -2.60 -11.90
CA SER A 19 -0.89 -2.74 -10.54
C SER A 19 -1.76 -2.11 -9.46
N ALA A 20 -2.48 -1.02 -9.76
CA ALA A 20 -3.41 -0.40 -8.81
C ALA A 20 -4.65 -1.27 -8.61
N GLU A 21 -5.22 -1.79 -9.69
CA GLU A 21 -6.36 -2.73 -9.64
C GLU A 21 -6.00 -4.02 -8.88
N GLU A 22 -4.81 -4.57 -9.12
CA GLU A 22 -4.29 -5.73 -8.37
C GLU A 22 -4.19 -5.46 -6.86
N ILE A 23 -3.76 -4.25 -6.47
CA ILE A 23 -3.69 -3.84 -5.06
C ILE A 23 -5.08 -3.73 -4.44
N ASP A 24 -6.05 -3.17 -5.15
CA ASP A 24 -7.42 -3.03 -4.67
C ASP A 24 -8.10 -4.39 -4.52
N HIS A 25 -7.92 -5.29 -5.49
CA HIS A 25 -8.39 -6.67 -5.38
C HIS A 25 -7.77 -7.42 -4.19
N LEU A 26 -6.47 -7.22 -3.93
CA LEU A 26 -5.82 -7.79 -2.75
C LEU A 26 -6.42 -7.25 -1.45
N ASN A 27 -6.63 -5.93 -1.36
CA ASN A 27 -7.25 -5.32 -0.18
C ASN A 27 -8.66 -5.87 0.05
N GLN A 28 -9.48 -5.97 -1.00
CA GLN A 28 -10.82 -6.54 -0.93
C GLN A 28 -10.78 -7.99 -0.45
N PHE A 29 -9.91 -8.81 -1.04
CA PHE A 29 -9.71 -10.20 -0.62
C PHE A 29 -9.39 -10.30 0.88
N LEU A 30 -8.51 -9.45 1.41
CA LEU A 30 -8.17 -9.44 2.83
C LEU A 30 -9.34 -9.07 3.74
N GLU A 31 -10.24 -8.20 3.28
CA GLU A 31 -11.44 -7.80 4.03
C GLU A 31 -12.47 -8.93 4.14
N GLU A 32 -12.52 -9.82 3.15
CA GLU A 32 -13.45 -10.96 3.11
C GLU A 32 -12.97 -12.17 3.95
N LEU A 33 -11.72 -12.15 4.41
CA LEU A 33 -11.15 -13.24 5.20
C LEU A 33 -11.73 -13.31 6.63
N PRO A 34 -11.94 -14.53 7.16
CA PRO A 34 -12.20 -14.73 8.57
C PRO A 34 -11.07 -14.14 9.44
N HIS A 35 -11.44 -13.57 10.60
CA HIS A 35 -10.53 -12.81 11.47
C HIS A 35 -9.14 -13.44 11.66
N ASN A 36 -9.08 -14.72 12.05
CA ASN A 36 -7.81 -15.38 12.35
C ASN A 36 -6.91 -15.52 11.11
N LEU A 37 -7.52 -15.83 9.95
CA LEU A 37 -6.82 -15.91 8.67
C LEU A 37 -6.37 -14.53 8.19
N LYS A 38 -7.23 -13.50 8.36
CA LYS A 38 -6.88 -12.11 8.05
C LYS A 38 -5.64 -11.67 8.81
N VAL A 39 -5.54 -11.97 10.11
CA VAL A 39 -4.38 -11.64 10.94
C VAL A 39 -3.10 -12.31 10.41
N GLU A 40 -3.15 -13.61 10.19
CA GLU A 40 -1.98 -14.38 9.73
C GLU A 40 -1.49 -13.92 8.35
N ILE A 41 -2.43 -13.73 7.41
CA ILE A 41 -2.12 -13.31 6.05
C ILE A 41 -1.64 -11.85 6.01
N SER A 42 -2.25 -10.96 6.80
CA SER A 42 -1.81 -9.56 6.89
C SER A 42 -0.38 -9.45 7.43
N LEU A 43 -0.03 -10.26 8.44
CA LEU A 43 1.34 -10.36 8.96
C LEU A 43 2.33 -10.83 7.88
N TYR A 44 1.92 -11.79 7.04
CA TYR A 44 2.75 -12.30 5.95
C TYR A 44 2.97 -11.24 4.86
N ILE A 45 1.90 -10.61 4.37
CA ILE A 45 1.95 -9.62 3.28
C ILE A 45 2.73 -8.37 3.70
N HIS A 46 2.50 -7.88 4.92
CA HIS A 46 3.11 -6.65 5.42
C HIS A 46 4.43 -6.88 6.17
N LYS A 47 5.01 -8.08 6.11
CA LYS A 47 6.23 -8.47 6.85
C LYS A 47 7.38 -7.49 6.71
N ASP A 48 7.66 -7.06 5.49
CA ASP A 48 8.73 -6.10 5.24
C ASP A 48 8.31 -4.67 5.55
N THR A 49 7.02 -4.35 5.44
CA THR A 49 6.48 -3.02 5.72
C THR A 49 6.56 -2.70 7.20
N TYR A 50 6.01 -3.54 8.08
CA TYR A 50 5.98 -3.25 9.52
C TYR A 50 7.38 -3.24 10.15
N LYS A 51 8.35 -3.97 9.58
CA LYS A 51 9.76 -3.92 10.02
C LYS A 51 10.43 -2.59 9.70
N ASN A 52 9.96 -1.90 8.67
CA ASN A 52 10.52 -0.63 8.21
C ASN A 52 9.81 0.57 8.84
N ILE A 53 8.54 0.44 9.24
CA ILE A 53 7.81 1.47 9.98
C ILE A 53 8.50 1.68 11.33
N PHE A 54 9.09 2.86 11.52
CA PHE A 54 9.84 3.20 12.73
C PHE A 54 9.03 2.98 14.02
N PHE A 55 7.74 3.35 14.01
CA PHE A 55 6.84 3.17 15.14
C PHE A 55 6.64 1.71 15.57
N MET A 56 6.70 0.79 14.62
CA MET A 56 6.47 -0.64 14.85
C MET A 56 7.76 -1.40 15.18
N LYS A 57 8.94 -0.76 15.03
CA LYS A 57 10.22 -1.35 15.44
C LYS A 57 10.23 -1.58 16.95
N ASN A 58 10.73 -2.75 17.35
CA ASN A 58 10.86 -3.17 18.75
C ASN A 58 9.53 -3.21 19.54
N LYS A 59 8.38 -3.26 18.86
CA LYS A 59 7.09 -3.47 19.51
C LYS A 59 6.79 -4.96 19.67
N SER A 60 5.87 -5.27 20.58
CA SER A 60 5.43 -6.65 20.78
C SER A 60 4.77 -7.18 19.51
N MET A 61 4.95 -8.48 19.25
CA MET A 61 4.32 -9.12 18.11
C MET A 61 2.79 -9.05 18.18
N SER A 62 2.23 -9.01 19.40
CA SER A 62 0.79 -8.80 19.62
C SER A 62 0.31 -7.45 19.10
N LEU A 63 1.07 -6.37 19.32
CA LEU A 63 0.73 -5.05 18.80
C LEU A 63 0.85 -5.01 17.27
N VAL A 64 1.90 -5.62 16.72
CA VAL A 64 2.10 -5.72 15.26
C VAL A 64 0.96 -6.52 14.62
N ALA A 65 0.58 -7.65 15.21
CA ALA A 65 -0.50 -8.50 14.74
C ALA A 65 -1.88 -7.81 14.82
N TRP A 66 -2.07 -6.93 15.81
CA TRP A 66 -3.27 -6.12 15.91
C TRP A 66 -3.31 -4.99 14.87
N MET A 67 -2.17 -4.37 14.55
CA MET A 67 -2.10 -3.28 13.57
C MET A 67 -2.07 -3.75 12.11
N CYS A 68 -1.44 -4.88 11.79
CA CYS A 68 -1.25 -5.32 10.39
C CYS A 68 -2.56 -5.47 9.60
N PRO A 69 -3.65 -6.01 10.16
CA PRO A 69 -4.95 -6.09 9.47
C PRO A 69 -5.59 -4.75 9.13
N LEU A 70 -5.12 -3.66 9.74
CA LEU A 70 -5.58 -2.29 9.47
C LEU A 70 -4.79 -1.62 8.36
N LEU A 71 -3.64 -2.18 7.97
CA LEU A 71 -2.83 -1.66 6.88
C LEU A 71 -3.48 -2.03 5.56
N LYS A 72 -3.60 -1.04 4.66
CA LYS A 72 -4.02 -1.25 3.27
C LYS A 72 -2.87 -0.87 2.36
N SER A 73 -2.66 -1.69 1.33
CA SER A 73 -1.73 -1.32 0.27
C SER A 73 -2.37 -0.24 -0.58
N TYR A 74 -1.61 0.77 -0.98
CA TYR A 74 -2.10 1.86 -1.79
C TYR A 74 -0.98 2.36 -2.70
N MET A 75 -1.33 2.67 -3.95
CA MET A 75 -0.41 3.14 -4.97
C MET A 75 -0.89 4.47 -5.51
N ALA A 76 -0.24 5.54 -5.05
CA ALA A 76 -0.50 6.88 -5.56
C ALA A 76 0.12 7.07 -6.95
N THR A 77 -0.58 7.80 -7.81
CA THR A 77 -0.04 8.24 -9.11
C THR A 77 0.70 9.58 -8.98
N PRO A 78 1.63 9.93 -9.88
CA PRO A 78 2.47 11.14 -9.74
C PRO A 78 1.73 12.48 -9.68
N GLN A 79 0.44 12.53 -10.03
CA GLN A 79 -0.38 13.76 -10.04
C GLN A 79 -1.50 13.70 -9.00
N GLU A 80 -1.50 12.67 -8.15
CA GLU A 80 -2.52 12.46 -7.15
C GLU A 80 -2.18 13.20 -5.86
N TYR A 81 -3.14 13.98 -5.39
CA TYR A 81 -3.06 14.63 -4.08
C TYR A 81 -3.46 13.62 -3.00
N ILE A 82 -2.48 13.21 -2.18
CA ILE A 82 -2.70 12.27 -1.06
C ILE A 82 -3.30 13.00 0.16
N TYR A 83 -2.93 14.27 0.36
CA TYR A 83 -3.45 15.12 1.41
C TYR A 83 -3.29 16.60 1.02
N SER A 84 -4.14 17.47 1.56
CA SER A 84 -3.99 18.93 1.47
C SER A 84 -4.09 19.57 2.85
N GLU A 85 -3.47 20.74 3.02
CA GLU A 85 -3.61 21.50 4.27
C GLU A 85 -5.05 21.98 4.45
N GLY A 86 -5.61 21.73 5.63
CA GLY A 86 -7.00 22.06 5.95
C GLY A 86 -8.00 20.93 5.71
N ASP A 87 -7.58 19.82 5.09
CA ASP A 87 -8.41 18.63 4.93
C ASP A 87 -8.61 17.89 6.26
N GLU A 88 -9.75 17.21 6.40
CA GLU A 88 -9.99 16.29 7.51
C GLU A 88 -9.05 15.08 7.43
N ILE A 89 -8.47 14.70 8.57
CA ILE A 89 -7.52 13.58 8.64
C ILE A 89 -8.31 12.26 8.65
N MET A 90 -8.50 11.69 7.47
CA MET A 90 -9.21 10.42 7.30
C MET A 90 -8.28 9.20 7.40
N ASN A 91 -7.03 9.33 6.95
CA ASN A 91 -6.09 8.22 6.84
C ASN A 91 -4.67 8.63 7.22
N MET A 92 -3.88 7.66 7.66
CA MET A 92 -2.43 7.78 7.86
C MET A 92 -1.70 6.90 6.84
N PHE A 93 -0.72 7.47 6.15
CA PHE A 93 0.05 6.78 5.11
C PHE A 93 1.48 6.49 5.57
N PHE A 94 1.96 5.28 5.28
CA PHE A 94 3.36 4.89 5.49
C PHE A 94 4.03 4.68 4.13
N MET A 95 5.02 5.51 3.80
CA MET A 95 5.71 5.39 2.53
C MET A 95 6.61 4.16 2.49
N LYS A 96 6.28 3.20 1.61
CA LYS A 96 7.08 1.99 1.37
C LYS A 96 8.18 2.22 0.34
N LYS A 97 7.84 2.92 -0.76
CA LYS A 97 8.73 3.28 -1.88
C LYS A 97 8.21 4.54 -2.56
N GLY A 98 9.11 5.31 -3.16
CA GLY A 98 8.77 6.55 -3.88
C GLY A 98 9.25 7.79 -3.15
N THR A 99 8.74 8.94 -3.59
CA THR A 99 9.00 10.26 -3.04
C THR A 99 7.70 11.04 -3.06
N CYS A 100 7.39 11.76 -1.98
CA CYS A 100 6.31 12.75 -1.94
C CYS A 100 6.91 14.08 -1.48
N GLY A 101 6.40 15.19 -2.02
CA GLY A 101 6.87 16.54 -1.72
C GLY A 101 6.15 17.58 -2.56
#